data_AF-A0A4Y8I7B0-F1
#
_entry.id   AF-A0A4Y8I7B0-F1
#
_cell.length_a   1.000
_cell.length_b   1.000
_cell.length_c   1.000
_cell.angle_alpha   90.00
_cell.angle_beta   90.00
_cell.angle_gamma   90.00
#
_symmetry.space_group_name_H-M   'P 1'
#
loop_
_entity.id
_entity.type
_entity.pdbx_description
1 polymer ?
#
loop_
_entity_poly.entity_id
_entity_poly.type
_entity_poly.pdbx_seq_one_letter_code
_entity_poly.pdbx_strand_id
1 'polypeptide(L)'
;MILAKPTSTIRNYIFISLIATLLQGCFLFGGGGGSGESATNEGQVDKALERFRDGKEEGLNTLIQTFQDPKVNTDVRTAAAVALSRANHPEANLALIKGLGELSELNIEFYVSIANALGETGDPNAVNALKEGLAGSRKRYAVLRDALLRAMANTSDIASIEALMDALQSSKEDLYLVSKTVSETLGSLGDDRVVPALMSIAKDADTDIAIRSRAIEILGKKKDPNLVPFLLEMMNDPRSQAQVRDFALNAVADIKDAQVILLLLEAFQQGRQEYQSLTNALTKALGEVGDVRAAPTLVKIARDKDLSPLVRRNAIENLRKINNPNVVLDLIELMYDVDNYILFDEVYRTVKELGGEEAIKSLRAASASAQKDAVDNQKRREITGF
;
A
#
# COMPACT_ATOMS: atom_id res chain seq x y z
N MET A 1 13.73 3.73 -51.30
CA MET A 1 14.44 2.64 -50.59
C MET A 1 14.67 3.15 -49.17
N ILE A 2 13.69 2.96 -48.26
CA ILE A 2 13.67 1.95 -47.16
C ILE A 2 14.70 2.34 -46.08
N LEU A 3 14.43 2.53 -44.77
CA LEU A 3 13.26 2.42 -43.88
C LEU A 3 13.54 3.20 -42.57
N ALA A 4 12.47 3.76 -41.98
CA ALA A 4 12.05 3.79 -40.56
C ALA A 4 12.86 4.50 -39.43
N LYS A 5 12.16 5.42 -38.74
CA LYS A 5 12.26 5.78 -37.30
C LYS A 5 11.38 4.82 -36.47
N PRO A 6 11.47 4.79 -35.11
CA PRO A 6 10.53 5.61 -34.31
C PRO A 6 11.05 6.12 -32.94
N THR A 7 10.38 7.16 -32.45
CA THR A 7 10.44 7.73 -31.09
C THR A 7 9.16 7.44 -30.30
N SER A 8 9.26 7.63 -29.00
CA SER A 8 8.42 7.23 -27.86
C SER A 8 7.00 7.82 -27.73
N THR A 9 6.23 7.19 -26.82
CA THR A 9 5.35 7.78 -25.77
C THR A 9 3.82 7.50 -25.85
N ILE A 10 3.37 6.46 -25.10
CA ILE A 10 2.35 6.40 -24.01
C ILE A 10 0.88 6.88 -24.19
N ARG A 11 -0.07 6.01 -23.72
CA ARG A 11 -1.49 6.18 -23.23
C ARG A 11 -2.60 6.47 -24.28
N ASN A 12 -3.79 5.84 -24.29
CA ASN A 12 -4.66 5.41 -23.18
C ASN A 12 -5.90 4.58 -23.65
N TYR A 13 -6.42 3.68 -22.78
CA TYR A 13 -7.75 2.99 -22.72
C TYR A 13 -8.16 2.01 -23.85
N ILE A 14 -8.63 0.78 -23.58
CA ILE A 14 -9.88 0.42 -22.89
C ILE A 14 -9.79 -1.03 -22.30
N PHE A 15 -10.35 -1.17 -21.09
CA PHE A 15 -10.76 -2.41 -20.40
C PHE A 15 -11.62 -3.34 -21.28
N ILE A 16 -11.37 -4.65 -21.28
CA ILE A 16 -12.39 -5.72 -21.19
C ILE A 16 -11.68 -7.04 -20.83
N SER A 17 -12.06 -7.55 -19.65
CA SER A 17 -12.12 -8.95 -19.22
C SER A 17 -11.52 -10.03 -20.12
N LEU A 18 -10.52 -10.77 -19.62
CA LEU A 18 -10.48 -12.23 -19.82
C LEU A 18 -9.79 -12.94 -18.64
N ILE A 19 -10.62 -13.47 -17.74
CA ILE A 19 -10.27 -14.60 -16.88
C ILE A 19 -10.28 -15.83 -17.79
N ALA A 20 -9.11 -16.34 -18.16
CA ALA A 20 -8.84 -17.74 -18.50
C ALA A 20 -7.39 -17.84 -19.00
N THR A 21 -6.77 -19.00 -18.76
CA THR A 21 -5.43 -19.46 -19.19
C THR A 21 -4.22 -19.02 -18.36
N LEU A 22 -4.07 -19.62 -17.17
CA LEU A 22 -2.77 -20.03 -16.61
C LEU A 22 -2.80 -21.54 -16.33
N LEU A 23 -3.17 -22.32 -17.36
CA LEU A 23 -2.96 -23.76 -17.44
C LEU A 23 -2.04 -23.99 -18.64
N GLN A 24 -0.73 -23.97 -18.38
CA GLN A 24 0.38 -24.55 -19.14
C GLN A 24 1.62 -23.69 -18.89
N GLY A 25 2.49 -24.14 -17.99
CA GLY A 25 3.73 -23.42 -17.72
C GLY A 25 4.55 -23.87 -16.53
N CYS A 26 4.50 -25.14 -16.13
CA CYS A 26 5.53 -25.73 -15.25
C CYS A 26 5.85 -27.15 -15.74
N PHE A 27 6.61 -27.22 -16.82
CA PHE A 27 7.47 -28.35 -17.11
C PHE A 27 8.86 -27.78 -17.41
N LEU A 28 9.88 -28.49 -16.93
CA LEU A 28 11.32 -28.30 -17.16
C LEU A 28 12.06 -27.36 -16.19
N PHE A 29 12.48 -27.92 -15.05
CA PHE A 29 13.91 -27.97 -14.71
C PHE A 29 14.18 -29.22 -13.88
N GLY A 30 14.58 -30.29 -14.58
CA GLY A 30 15.30 -31.43 -14.01
C GLY A 30 16.76 -31.33 -14.45
N GLY A 31 17.68 -31.62 -13.54
CA GLY A 31 19.11 -31.57 -13.83
C GLY A 31 20.00 -32.10 -12.72
N GLY A 32 19.88 -33.40 -12.38
CA GLY A 32 20.97 -34.10 -11.67
C GLY A 32 20.56 -35.30 -10.80
N GLY A 33 20.25 -36.44 -11.43
CA GLY A 33 20.52 -37.77 -10.83
C GLY A 33 19.35 -38.49 -10.13
N GLY A 34 18.34 -38.95 -10.88
CA GLY A 34 17.32 -39.88 -10.36
C GLY A 34 16.10 -40.11 -11.26
N SER A 35 16.26 -40.13 -12.59
CA SER A 35 15.15 -39.89 -13.54
C SER A 35 14.28 -41.10 -13.95
N GLY A 36 14.43 -42.26 -13.31
CA GLY A 36 13.65 -43.46 -13.63
C GLY A 36 12.46 -43.71 -12.70
N GLU A 37 12.64 -43.46 -11.40
CA GLU A 37 11.63 -43.73 -10.36
C GLU A 37 10.75 -42.51 -10.05
N SER A 38 11.23 -41.27 -10.23
CA SER A 38 10.40 -40.09 -9.94
C SER A 38 9.21 -39.95 -10.92
N ALA A 39 9.45 -40.18 -12.21
CA ALA A 39 8.41 -40.09 -13.24
C ALA A 39 7.35 -41.20 -13.14
N THR A 40 7.72 -42.39 -12.69
CA THR A 40 6.77 -43.49 -12.48
C THR A 40 5.93 -43.28 -11.21
N ASN A 41 6.50 -42.62 -10.20
CA ASN A 41 5.81 -42.33 -8.94
C ASN A 41 4.90 -41.10 -9.02
N GLU A 42 5.26 -40.03 -9.73
CA GLU A 42 4.35 -38.91 -10.04
C GLU A 42 3.13 -39.39 -10.83
N GLY A 43 3.34 -40.24 -11.83
CA GLY A 43 2.24 -40.85 -12.60
C GLY A 43 1.34 -41.78 -11.78
N GLN A 44 1.77 -42.25 -10.60
CA GLN A 44 0.92 -43.00 -9.67
C GLN A 44 0.01 -42.07 -8.86
N VAL A 45 0.51 -40.89 -8.46
CA VAL A 45 -0.26 -39.86 -7.75
C VAL A 45 -1.41 -39.35 -8.62
N ASP A 46 -1.14 -39.02 -9.89
CA ASP A 46 -2.18 -38.54 -10.80
C ASP A 46 -3.27 -39.59 -11.05
N LYS A 47 -2.89 -40.86 -11.23
CA LYS A 47 -3.83 -41.97 -11.35
C LYS A 47 -4.68 -42.17 -10.10
N ALA A 48 -4.10 -41.98 -8.91
CA ALA A 48 -4.83 -42.07 -7.66
C ALA A 48 -5.87 -40.94 -7.53
N LEU A 49 -5.53 -39.72 -7.95
CA LEU A 49 -6.46 -38.60 -8.02
C LEU A 49 -7.59 -38.83 -9.03
N GLU A 50 -7.27 -39.34 -10.22
CA GLU A 50 -8.29 -39.71 -11.23
C GLU A 50 -9.26 -40.76 -10.69
N ARG A 51 -8.74 -41.81 -10.05
CA ARG A 51 -9.59 -42.84 -9.42
C ARG A 51 -10.52 -42.27 -8.36
N PHE A 52 -10.03 -41.34 -7.54
CA PHE A 52 -10.88 -40.67 -6.57
C PHE A 52 -11.96 -39.83 -7.25
N ARG A 53 -11.63 -39.09 -8.32
CA ARG A 53 -12.60 -38.33 -9.12
C ARG A 53 -13.65 -39.23 -9.78
N ASP A 54 -13.31 -40.47 -10.10
CA ASP A 54 -14.23 -41.51 -10.57
C ASP A 54 -15.12 -42.12 -9.46
N GLY A 55 -15.06 -41.58 -8.22
CA GLY A 55 -15.84 -42.03 -7.07
C GLY A 55 -15.24 -43.23 -6.32
N LYS A 56 -13.98 -43.58 -6.58
CA LYS A 56 -13.29 -44.70 -5.89
C LYS A 56 -12.47 -44.16 -4.71
N GLU A 57 -12.99 -44.35 -3.50
CA GLU A 57 -12.34 -43.94 -2.23
C GLU A 57 -10.92 -44.50 -2.04
N GLU A 58 -10.61 -45.64 -2.66
CA GLU A 58 -9.25 -46.21 -2.68
C GLU A 58 -8.21 -45.22 -3.25
N GLY A 59 -8.61 -44.36 -4.18
CA GLY A 59 -7.75 -43.32 -4.74
C GLY A 59 -7.32 -42.32 -3.68
N LEU A 60 -8.26 -41.84 -2.86
CA LEU A 60 -7.97 -40.92 -1.76
C LEU A 60 -7.10 -41.57 -0.69
N ASN A 61 -7.41 -42.81 -0.31
CA ASN A 61 -6.59 -43.55 0.65
C ASN A 61 -5.15 -43.73 0.17
N THR A 62 -4.96 -43.99 -1.13
CA THR A 62 -3.63 -44.09 -1.74
C THR A 62 -2.89 -42.76 -1.63
N LEU A 63 -3.54 -41.64 -1.96
CA LEU A 63 -2.94 -40.31 -1.84
C LEU A 63 -2.51 -39.98 -0.40
N ILE A 64 -3.37 -40.29 0.59
CA ILE A 64 -3.07 -40.06 2.01
C ILE A 64 -1.89 -40.92 2.46
N GLN A 65 -1.85 -42.20 2.09
CA GLN A 65 -0.74 -43.10 2.43
C GLN A 65 0.57 -42.62 1.82
N THR A 66 0.57 -42.28 0.53
CA THR A 66 1.75 -41.75 -0.17
C THR A 66 2.26 -40.47 0.49
N PHE A 67 1.35 -39.58 0.90
CA PHE A 67 1.70 -38.34 1.59
C PHE A 67 2.36 -38.58 2.98
N GLN A 68 1.84 -39.54 3.74
CA GLN A 68 2.25 -39.79 5.13
C GLN A 68 3.48 -40.69 5.28
N ASP A 69 3.78 -41.54 4.31
CA ASP A 69 4.89 -42.49 4.42
C ASP A 69 6.26 -41.77 4.34
N PRO A 70 7.06 -41.75 5.43
CA PRO A 70 8.36 -41.08 5.45
C PRO A 70 9.41 -41.78 4.56
N LYS A 71 9.16 -43.02 4.11
CA LYS A 71 10.05 -43.74 3.19
C LYS A 71 9.84 -43.32 1.74
N VAL A 72 8.72 -42.70 1.43
CA VAL A 72 8.43 -42.21 0.08
C VAL A 72 9.26 -40.95 -0.17
N ASN A 73 9.82 -40.85 -1.37
CA ASN A 73 10.58 -39.68 -1.79
C ASN A 73 9.74 -38.40 -1.64
N THR A 74 10.37 -37.34 -1.11
CA THR A 74 9.73 -36.05 -0.85
C THR A 74 9.00 -35.46 -2.06
N ASP A 75 9.53 -35.58 -3.27
CA ASP A 75 8.91 -35.04 -4.49
C ASP A 75 7.55 -35.70 -4.75
N VAL A 76 7.48 -37.01 -4.53
CA VAL A 76 6.25 -37.79 -4.67
C VAL A 76 5.26 -37.45 -3.55
N ARG A 77 5.75 -37.23 -2.32
CA ARG A 77 4.92 -36.78 -1.20
C ARG A 77 4.36 -35.38 -1.46
N THR A 78 5.17 -34.49 -2.05
CA THR A 78 4.77 -33.15 -2.49
C THR A 78 3.67 -33.22 -3.55
N ALA A 79 3.86 -34.05 -4.58
CA ALA A 79 2.83 -34.29 -5.59
C ALA A 79 1.53 -34.82 -4.97
N ALA A 80 1.64 -35.75 -4.00
CA ALA A 80 0.49 -36.27 -3.27
C ALA A 80 -0.22 -35.17 -2.46
N ALA A 81 0.52 -34.26 -1.80
CA ALA A 81 -0.07 -33.12 -1.08
C ALA A 81 -0.87 -32.19 -2.02
N VAL A 82 -0.33 -31.89 -3.20
CA VAL A 82 -1.03 -31.09 -4.24
C VAL A 82 -2.27 -31.83 -4.74
N ALA A 83 -2.19 -33.14 -4.97
CA ALA A 83 -3.33 -33.95 -5.38
C ALA A 83 -4.43 -34.00 -4.29
N LEU A 84 -4.04 -34.06 -3.01
CA LEU A 84 -4.97 -33.99 -1.87
C LEU A 84 -5.69 -32.64 -1.80
N SER A 85 -4.99 -31.51 -2.05
CA SER A 85 -5.64 -30.18 -2.19
C SER A 85 -6.68 -30.20 -3.31
N ARG A 86 -6.31 -30.71 -4.49
CA ARG A 86 -7.19 -30.81 -5.66
C ARG A 86 -8.38 -31.75 -5.46
N ALA A 87 -8.26 -32.73 -4.57
CA ALA A 87 -9.34 -33.61 -4.17
C ALA A 87 -10.38 -32.86 -3.31
N ASN A 88 -9.94 -31.84 -2.54
CA ASN A 88 -10.76 -30.98 -1.68
C ASN A 88 -11.77 -31.77 -0.81
N HIS A 89 -11.30 -32.87 -0.23
CA HIS A 89 -12.10 -33.78 0.60
C HIS A 89 -11.78 -33.57 2.09
N PRO A 90 -12.73 -33.68 3.03
CA PRO A 90 -12.48 -33.47 4.46
C PRO A 90 -11.32 -34.32 5.03
N GLU A 91 -11.21 -35.58 4.59
CA GLU A 91 -10.12 -36.47 5.03
C GLU A 91 -8.77 -36.10 4.41
N ALA A 92 -8.77 -35.60 3.17
CA ALA A 92 -7.57 -35.06 2.52
C ALA A 92 -7.05 -33.83 3.27
N ASN A 93 -7.96 -32.92 3.61
CA ASN A 93 -7.65 -31.71 4.37
C ASN A 93 -7.13 -32.05 5.77
N LEU A 94 -7.74 -33.02 6.45
CA LEU A 94 -7.28 -33.50 7.75
C LEU A 94 -5.87 -34.11 7.67
N ALA A 95 -5.57 -34.87 6.61
CA ALA A 95 -4.24 -35.42 6.40
C ALA A 95 -3.20 -34.30 6.22
N LEU A 96 -3.48 -33.31 5.37
CA LEU A 96 -2.61 -32.14 5.17
C LEU A 96 -2.40 -31.35 6.47
N ILE A 97 -3.45 -31.12 7.25
CA ILE A 97 -3.42 -30.46 8.57
C ILE A 97 -2.46 -31.20 9.52
N LYS A 98 -2.61 -32.52 9.65
CA LYS A 98 -1.74 -33.34 10.51
C LYS A 98 -0.29 -33.30 10.05
N GLY A 99 -0.06 -33.44 8.74
CA GLY A 99 1.29 -33.41 8.15
C GLY A 99 2.02 -32.08 8.39
N LEU A 100 1.29 -30.96 8.41
CA LEU A 100 1.87 -29.65 8.76
C LEU A 100 2.20 -29.53 10.26
N GLY A 101 1.41 -30.13 11.16
CA GLY A 101 1.61 -30.07 12.60
C GLY A 101 2.74 -30.98 13.11
N GLU A 102 2.93 -32.14 12.50
CA GLU A 102 3.94 -33.14 12.86
C GLU A 102 5.31 -32.85 12.24
N LEU A 103 5.77 -31.61 12.41
CA LEU A 103 7.02 -31.10 11.87
C LEU A 103 8.25 -31.93 12.36
N SER A 104 8.58 -33.08 11.79
CA SER A 104 9.68 -33.94 12.28
C SER A 104 10.96 -33.81 11.47
N GLU A 105 10.87 -33.44 10.19
CA GLU A 105 12.01 -33.28 9.28
C GLU A 105 12.20 -31.80 8.88
N LEU A 106 13.36 -31.46 8.32
CA LEU A 106 13.67 -30.09 7.87
C LEU A 106 13.59 -29.97 6.34
N ASN A 107 12.62 -30.62 5.69
CA ASN A 107 12.42 -30.46 4.25
C ASN A 107 11.48 -29.28 3.96
N ILE A 108 12.07 -28.10 3.78
CA ILE A 108 11.35 -26.83 3.58
C ILE A 108 10.42 -26.89 2.35
N GLU A 109 10.85 -27.51 1.25
CA GLU A 109 10.07 -27.60 0.00
C GLU A 109 8.78 -28.39 0.17
N PHE A 110 8.83 -29.49 0.92
CA PHE A 110 7.64 -30.27 1.27
C PHE A 110 6.64 -29.46 2.09
N TYR A 111 7.12 -28.71 3.08
CA TYR A 111 6.25 -27.88 3.92
C TYR A 111 5.64 -26.70 3.18
N VAL A 112 6.40 -26.06 2.28
CA VAL A 112 5.86 -25.03 1.38
C VAL A 112 4.72 -25.60 0.55
N SER A 113 4.88 -26.80 0.01
CA SER A 113 3.85 -27.48 -0.75
C SER A 113 2.60 -27.78 0.06
N ILE A 114 2.73 -28.24 1.32
CA ILE A 114 1.57 -28.46 2.21
C ILE A 114 0.86 -27.13 2.55
N ALA A 115 1.62 -26.07 2.86
CA ALA A 115 1.04 -24.77 3.18
C ALA A 115 0.29 -24.16 1.98
N ASN A 116 0.86 -24.26 0.78
CA ASN A 116 0.20 -23.83 -0.45
C ASN A 116 -1.05 -24.66 -0.74
N ALA A 117 -0.96 -25.99 -0.60
CA ALA A 117 -2.09 -26.91 -0.76
C ALA A 117 -3.24 -26.58 0.21
N LEU A 118 -2.94 -26.33 1.50
CA LEU A 118 -3.94 -25.90 2.48
C LEU A 118 -4.51 -24.49 2.18
N GLY A 119 -3.71 -23.60 1.60
CA GLY A 119 -4.18 -22.29 1.14
C GLY A 119 -5.16 -22.38 -0.02
N GLU A 120 -4.91 -23.28 -0.97
CA GLU A 120 -5.78 -23.51 -2.14
C GLU A 120 -7.15 -24.10 -1.78
N THR A 121 -7.23 -24.95 -0.75
CA THR A 121 -8.51 -25.52 -0.31
C THR A 121 -9.42 -24.48 0.34
N GLY A 122 -8.85 -23.42 0.91
CA GLY A 122 -9.59 -22.39 1.64
C GLY A 122 -10.28 -22.91 2.91
N ASP A 123 -9.89 -24.08 3.42
CA ASP A 123 -10.52 -24.71 4.59
C ASP A 123 -10.19 -23.93 5.87
N PRO A 124 -11.19 -23.35 6.57
CA PRO A 124 -10.95 -22.59 7.79
C PRO A 124 -10.37 -23.43 8.93
N ASN A 125 -10.52 -24.77 8.90
CA ASN A 125 -9.92 -25.66 9.89
C ASN A 125 -8.39 -25.73 9.78
N ALA A 126 -7.82 -25.32 8.64
CA ALA A 126 -6.38 -25.28 8.42
C ALA A 126 -5.69 -24.13 9.17
N VAL A 127 -6.43 -23.11 9.63
CA VAL A 127 -5.88 -21.89 10.23
C VAL A 127 -5.00 -22.18 11.45
N ASN A 128 -5.43 -23.08 12.35
CA ASN A 128 -4.63 -23.43 13.53
C ASN A 128 -3.34 -24.15 13.15
N ALA A 129 -3.40 -25.07 12.19
CA ALA A 129 -2.23 -25.80 11.70
C ALA A 129 -1.24 -24.87 10.98
N LEU A 130 -1.74 -23.93 10.16
CA LEU A 130 -0.92 -22.90 9.51
C LEU A 130 -0.28 -21.96 10.54
N LYS A 131 -1.02 -21.56 11.59
CA LYS A 131 -0.49 -20.77 12.71
C LYS A 131 0.61 -21.52 13.46
N GLU A 132 0.39 -22.80 13.78
CA GLU A 132 1.39 -23.66 14.43
C GLU A 132 2.61 -23.88 13.53
N GLY A 133 2.40 -24.06 12.23
CA GLY A 133 3.44 -24.13 11.21
C GLY A 133 4.28 -22.85 11.13
N LEU A 134 3.66 -21.67 11.16
CA LEU A 134 4.36 -20.38 11.25
C LEU A 134 5.22 -20.27 12.52
N ALA A 135 4.69 -20.68 13.68
CA ALA A 135 5.44 -20.66 14.94
C ALA A 135 6.59 -21.68 14.95
N GLY A 136 6.34 -22.90 14.49
CA GLY A 136 7.29 -24.00 14.44
C GLY A 136 8.44 -23.75 13.46
N SER A 137 8.13 -23.24 12.26
CA SER A 137 9.14 -22.85 11.27
C SER A 137 10.04 -21.74 11.79
N ARG A 138 9.48 -20.68 12.40
CA ARG A 138 10.26 -19.63 13.06
C ARG A 138 11.22 -20.19 14.11
N LYS A 139 10.74 -21.08 14.99
CA LYS A 139 11.57 -21.67 16.06
C LYS A 139 12.74 -22.47 15.50
N ARG A 140 12.51 -23.33 14.50
CA ARG A 140 13.57 -24.15 13.88
C ARG A 140 14.59 -23.29 13.15
N TYR A 141 14.09 -22.33 12.38
CA TYR A 141 14.93 -21.42 11.64
C TYR A 141 15.83 -20.61 12.59
N ALA A 142 15.27 -20.12 13.70
CA ALA A 142 16.03 -19.43 14.74
C ALA A 142 17.11 -20.34 15.38
N VAL A 143 16.78 -21.60 15.70
CA VAL A 143 17.75 -22.56 16.27
C VAL A 143 18.88 -22.87 15.28
N LEU A 144 18.54 -23.12 14.01
CA LEU A 144 19.54 -23.39 12.95
C LEU A 144 20.43 -22.16 12.72
N ARG A 145 19.84 -20.96 12.61
CA ARG A 145 20.60 -19.72 12.45
C ARG A 145 21.50 -19.44 13.65
N ASP A 146 21.03 -19.61 14.87
CA ASP A 146 21.86 -19.46 16.08
C ASP A 146 23.05 -20.43 16.04
N ALA A 147 22.83 -21.71 15.69
CA ALA A 147 23.90 -22.69 15.56
C ALA A 147 24.94 -22.31 14.48
N LEU A 148 24.48 -21.86 13.30
CA LEU A 148 25.34 -21.43 12.20
C LEU A 148 26.13 -20.16 12.53
N LEU A 149 25.47 -19.15 13.12
CA LEU A 149 26.10 -17.90 13.55
C LEU A 149 27.14 -18.13 14.65
N ARG A 150 26.85 -19.01 15.62
CA ARG A 150 27.84 -19.42 16.63
C ARG A 150 29.01 -20.17 16.02
N ALA A 151 28.76 -21.06 15.06
CA ALA A 151 29.82 -21.76 14.35
C ALA A 151 30.73 -20.78 13.60
N MET A 152 30.16 -19.80 12.89
CA MET A 152 30.91 -18.72 12.22
C MET A 152 31.63 -17.78 13.20
N ALA A 153 31.05 -17.48 14.36
CA ALA A 153 31.74 -16.68 15.37
C ALA A 153 32.96 -17.41 15.95
N ASN A 154 32.86 -18.73 16.12
CA ASN A 154 33.92 -19.57 16.68
C ASN A 154 35.12 -19.77 15.74
N THR A 155 34.96 -19.55 14.42
CA THR A 155 36.06 -19.66 13.47
C THR A 155 37.05 -18.48 13.55
N SER A 156 36.67 -17.35 14.15
CA SER A 156 37.54 -16.20 14.47
C SER A 156 38.38 -15.65 13.30
N ASP A 157 37.93 -15.86 12.06
CA ASP A 157 38.60 -15.40 10.84
C ASP A 157 37.93 -14.12 10.30
N ILE A 158 38.68 -13.28 9.58
CA ILE A 158 38.19 -12.04 8.96
C ILE A 158 37.03 -12.34 8.00
N ALA A 159 37.09 -13.45 7.26
CA ALA A 159 35.99 -13.89 6.39
C ALA A 159 34.69 -14.19 7.16
N SER A 160 34.80 -14.52 8.45
CA SER A 160 33.63 -14.72 9.32
C SER A 160 32.96 -13.39 9.68
N ILE A 161 33.70 -12.27 9.72
CA ILE A 161 33.12 -10.94 9.96
C ILE A 161 32.23 -10.52 8.78
N GLU A 162 32.70 -10.71 7.55
CA GLU A 162 31.91 -10.43 6.34
C GLU A 162 30.65 -11.31 6.29
N ALA A 163 30.79 -12.62 6.53
CA ALA A 163 29.67 -13.55 6.58
C ALA A 163 28.64 -13.19 7.68
N LEU A 164 29.10 -12.69 8.84
CA LEU A 164 28.20 -12.22 9.91
C LEU A 164 27.51 -10.90 9.55
N MET A 165 28.17 -10.00 8.82
CA MET A 165 27.55 -8.78 8.29
C MET A 165 26.49 -9.10 7.24
N ASP A 166 26.76 -10.04 6.34
CA ASP A 166 25.78 -10.53 5.35
C ASP A 166 24.62 -11.26 6.03
N ALA A 167 24.89 -12.04 7.07
CA ALA A 167 23.84 -12.70 7.86
C ALA A 167 22.96 -11.68 8.61
N LEU A 168 23.53 -10.58 9.10
CA LEU A 168 22.78 -9.49 9.71
C LEU A 168 21.89 -8.78 8.68
N GLN A 169 22.42 -8.52 7.48
CA GLN A 169 21.68 -7.87 6.40
C GLN A 169 20.51 -8.77 5.91
N SER A 170 20.78 -10.04 5.64
CA SER A 170 19.74 -11.01 5.23
C SER A 170 18.67 -11.21 6.32
N SER A 171 19.04 -11.19 7.61
CA SER A 171 18.05 -11.25 8.69
C SER A 171 17.10 -10.06 8.71
N LYS A 172 17.54 -8.87 8.26
CA LYS A 172 16.66 -7.70 8.10
C LYS A 172 15.74 -7.85 6.91
N GLU A 173 16.24 -8.37 5.79
CA GLU A 173 15.44 -8.66 4.59
C GLU A 173 14.35 -9.71 4.86
N ASP A 174 14.65 -10.76 5.63
CA ASP A 174 13.66 -11.78 6.00
C ASP A 174 12.53 -11.18 6.85
N LEU A 175 12.88 -10.36 7.84
CA LEU A 175 11.90 -9.65 8.66
C LEU A 175 11.02 -8.74 7.80
N TYR A 176 11.64 -8.05 6.84
CA TYR A 176 10.95 -7.20 5.88
C TYR A 176 9.95 -7.99 5.03
N LEU A 177 10.37 -9.10 4.43
CA LEU A 177 9.54 -9.93 3.56
C LEU A 177 8.34 -10.54 4.30
N VAL A 178 8.56 -11.06 5.52
CA VAL A 178 7.48 -11.62 6.36
C VAL A 178 6.48 -10.53 6.71
N SER A 179 6.95 -9.37 7.19
CA SER A 179 6.08 -8.28 7.61
C SER A 179 5.30 -7.67 6.45
N LYS A 180 5.92 -7.57 5.26
CA LYS A 180 5.26 -7.18 4.02
C LYS A 180 4.13 -8.15 3.67
N THR A 181 4.43 -9.46 3.64
CA THR A 181 3.44 -10.50 3.31
C THR A 181 2.27 -10.50 4.29
N VAL A 182 2.55 -10.39 5.60
CA VAL A 182 1.50 -10.31 6.63
C VAL A 182 0.64 -9.06 6.42
N SER A 183 1.25 -7.90 6.19
CA SER A 183 0.51 -6.66 5.95
C SER A 183 -0.37 -6.77 4.71
N GLU A 184 0.15 -7.29 3.60
CA GLU A 184 -0.61 -7.49 2.36
C GLU A 184 -1.76 -8.47 2.54
N THR A 185 -1.53 -9.57 3.27
CA THR A 185 -2.56 -10.56 3.60
C THR A 185 -3.64 -9.95 4.49
N LEU A 186 -3.27 -9.21 5.54
CA LEU A 186 -4.25 -8.51 6.38
C LEU A 186 -5.07 -7.48 5.58
N GLY A 187 -4.44 -6.82 4.61
CA GLY A 187 -5.13 -5.88 3.72
C GLY A 187 -6.13 -6.56 2.79
N SER A 188 -5.80 -7.74 2.25
CA SER A 188 -6.68 -8.48 1.34
C SER A 188 -7.88 -9.11 2.04
N LEU A 189 -7.80 -9.36 3.35
CA LEU A 189 -8.84 -10.06 4.12
C LEU A 189 -10.17 -9.32 4.26
N GLY A 190 -10.30 -8.06 3.79
CA GLY A 190 -11.58 -7.31 3.79
C GLY A 190 -12.16 -6.98 5.18
N ASP A 191 -11.71 -7.67 6.22
CA ASP A 191 -12.14 -7.55 7.61
C ASP A 191 -11.58 -6.26 8.24
N ASP A 192 -12.42 -5.52 8.94
CA ASP A 192 -12.03 -4.28 9.61
C ASP A 192 -11.40 -4.53 10.99
N ARG A 193 -11.50 -5.76 11.55
CA ARG A 193 -10.81 -6.14 12.80
C ARG A 193 -9.29 -6.08 12.70
N VAL A 194 -8.73 -5.99 11.48
CA VAL A 194 -7.29 -5.81 11.24
C VAL A 194 -6.82 -4.37 11.48
N VAL A 195 -7.73 -3.40 11.55
CA VAL A 195 -7.42 -1.96 11.65
C VAL A 195 -6.51 -1.65 12.86
N PRO A 196 -6.77 -2.12 14.10
CA PRO A 196 -5.89 -1.84 15.23
C PRO A 196 -4.47 -2.39 15.04
N ALA A 197 -4.33 -3.57 14.42
CA ALA A 197 -3.04 -4.18 14.16
C ALA A 197 -2.24 -3.38 13.12
N LEU A 198 -2.88 -2.97 12.02
CA LEU A 198 -2.27 -2.12 11.00
C LEU A 198 -1.90 -0.73 11.54
N MET A 199 -2.72 -0.15 12.43
CA MET A 199 -2.39 1.10 13.12
C MET A 199 -1.15 0.96 13.99
N SER A 200 -1.01 -0.16 14.70
CA SER A 200 0.19 -0.47 15.50
C SER A 200 1.44 -0.58 14.61
N ILE A 201 1.35 -1.29 13.48
CA ILE A 201 2.46 -1.44 12.51
C ILE A 201 2.86 -0.07 11.96
N ALA A 202 1.90 0.78 11.58
CA ALA A 202 2.18 2.10 11.06
C ALA A 202 2.84 3.03 12.10
N LYS A 203 2.50 2.90 13.39
CA LYS A 203 3.10 3.72 14.48
C LYS A 203 4.46 3.23 14.96
N ASP A 204 4.79 1.96 14.76
CA ASP A 204 6.04 1.38 15.24
C ASP A 204 7.25 1.97 14.49
N ALA A 205 8.10 2.71 15.21
CA ALA A 205 9.27 3.37 14.66
C ALA A 205 10.42 2.40 14.33
N ASP A 206 10.42 1.21 14.93
CA ASP A 206 11.41 0.16 14.69
C ASP A 206 11.06 -0.68 13.44
N THR A 207 9.81 -0.57 12.96
CA THR A 207 9.36 -1.21 11.73
C THR A 207 9.88 -0.46 10.49
N ASP A 208 10.29 -1.21 9.46
CA ASP A 208 10.79 -0.63 8.20
C ASP A 208 9.77 0.32 7.55
N ILE A 209 10.28 1.42 6.99
CA ILE A 209 9.49 2.51 6.42
C ILE A 209 8.53 2.01 5.34
N ALA A 210 8.94 1.06 4.50
CA ALA A 210 8.09 0.54 3.43
C ALA A 210 6.93 -0.31 3.99
N ILE A 211 7.13 -1.03 5.11
CA ILE A 211 6.04 -1.75 5.80
C ILE A 211 5.06 -0.75 6.43
N ARG A 212 5.58 0.26 7.16
CA ARG A 212 4.75 1.30 7.78
C ARG A 212 3.89 2.01 6.73
N SER A 213 4.51 2.38 5.61
CA SER A 213 3.86 3.02 4.47
C SER A 213 2.77 2.14 3.85
N ARG A 214 3.06 0.83 3.73
CA ARG A 214 2.09 -0.14 3.20
C ARG A 214 0.89 -0.31 4.14
N ALA A 215 1.12 -0.36 5.46
CA ALA A 215 0.04 -0.41 6.44
C ALA A 215 -0.88 0.82 6.33
N ILE A 216 -0.32 2.02 6.15
CA ILE A 216 -1.08 3.26 5.92
C ILE A 216 -1.90 3.21 4.62
N GLU A 217 -1.32 2.72 3.52
CA GLU A 217 -2.03 2.58 2.25
C GLU A 217 -3.23 1.61 2.36
N ILE A 218 -3.06 0.51 3.09
CA ILE A 218 -4.14 -0.45 3.36
C ILE A 218 -5.22 0.21 4.23
N LEU A 219 -4.82 0.89 5.30
CA LEU A 219 -5.71 1.63 6.19
C LEU A 219 -6.55 2.67 5.42
N GLY A 220 -5.97 3.40 4.47
CA GLY A 220 -6.68 4.38 3.64
C GLY A 220 -7.82 3.79 2.79
N LYS A 221 -7.82 2.48 2.55
CA LYS A 221 -8.88 1.77 1.81
C LYS A 221 -9.98 1.19 2.72
N LYS A 222 -9.81 1.29 4.04
CA LYS A 222 -10.77 0.78 5.05
C LYS A 222 -11.79 1.85 5.40
N LYS A 223 -12.99 1.43 5.82
CA LYS A 223 -14.11 2.31 6.18
C LYS A 223 -14.29 2.35 7.70
N ASP A 224 -13.22 2.68 8.42
CA ASP A 224 -13.23 2.81 9.87
C ASP A 224 -13.17 4.30 10.28
N PRO A 225 -14.12 4.83 11.06
CA PRO A 225 -14.15 6.24 11.45
C PRO A 225 -12.95 6.66 12.31
N ASN A 226 -12.27 5.72 12.99
CA ASN A 226 -11.08 5.99 13.79
C ASN A 226 -9.82 6.23 12.93
N LEU A 227 -9.89 6.03 11.62
CA LEU A 227 -8.76 6.23 10.71
C LEU A 227 -8.40 7.70 10.55
N VAL A 228 -9.38 8.60 10.56
CA VAL A 228 -9.11 10.03 10.33
C VAL A 228 -8.27 10.62 11.46
N PRO A 229 -8.67 10.47 12.75
CA PRO A 229 -7.83 10.96 13.84
C PRO A 229 -6.42 10.32 13.83
N PHE A 230 -6.34 9.03 13.49
CA PHE A 230 -5.08 8.30 13.41
C PHE A 230 -4.16 8.83 12.30
N LEU A 231 -4.67 8.99 11.07
CA LEU A 231 -3.87 9.48 9.94
C LEU A 231 -3.46 10.95 10.13
N LEU A 232 -4.31 11.74 10.78
CA LEU A 232 -3.97 13.12 11.19
C LEU A 232 -2.81 13.17 12.19
N GLU A 233 -2.80 12.28 13.18
CA GLU A 233 -1.69 12.13 14.11
C GLU A 233 -0.41 11.74 13.36
N MET A 234 -0.49 10.73 12.49
CA MET A 234 0.64 10.19 11.72
C MET A 234 1.28 11.21 10.78
N MET A 235 0.46 12.04 10.12
CA MET A 235 0.92 13.10 9.23
C MET A 235 1.68 14.22 9.97
N ASN A 236 1.40 14.39 11.26
CA ASN A 236 1.92 15.48 12.08
C ASN A 236 2.95 15.03 13.13
N ASP A 237 3.25 13.73 13.22
CA ASP A 237 4.28 13.24 14.15
C ASP A 237 5.67 13.70 13.66
N PRO A 238 6.32 14.64 14.36
CA PRO A 238 7.63 15.16 13.96
C PRO A 238 8.72 14.10 14.05
N ARG A 239 8.48 13.01 14.80
CA ARG A 239 9.41 11.89 14.96
C ARG A 239 9.28 10.86 13.83
N SER A 240 8.19 10.91 13.06
CA SER A 240 7.95 9.98 11.95
C SER A 240 8.73 10.42 10.70
N GLN A 241 9.19 9.48 9.87
CA GLN A 241 9.93 9.83 8.65
C GLN A 241 9.01 10.53 7.63
N ALA A 242 9.59 11.45 6.84
CA ALA A 242 8.84 12.26 5.87
C ALA A 242 7.98 11.42 4.92
N GLN A 243 8.54 10.32 4.41
CA GLN A 243 7.83 9.38 3.55
C GLN A 243 6.55 8.83 4.19
N VAL A 244 6.61 8.44 5.48
CA VAL A 244 5.45 7.92 6.21
C VAL A 244 4.37 9.00 6.38
N ARG A 245 4.78 10.25 6.65
CA ARG A 245 3.86 11.39 6.73
C ARG A 245 3.19 11.66 5.38
N ASP A 246 3.92 11.56 4.27
CA ASP A 246 3.40 11.72 2.91
C ASP A 246 2.39 10.61 2.56
N PHE A 247 2.65 9.36 2.99
CA PHE A 247 1.67 8.28 2.85
C PHE A 247 0.40 8.54 3.67
N ALA A 248 0.53 9.03 4.90
CA ALA A 248 -0.63 9.38 5.73
C ALA A 248 -1.46 10.51 5.09
N LEU A 249 -0.78 11.53 4.58
CA LEU A 249 -1.36 12.63 3.81
C LEU A 249 -2.15 12.12 2.59
N ASN A 250 -1.54 11.22 1.79
CA ASN A 250 -2.20 10.66 0.61
C ASN A 250 -3.38 9.76 1.00
N ALA A 251 -3.24 8.93 2.04
CA ALA A 251 -4.32 8.08 2.52
C ALA A 251 -5.52 8.91 2.99
N VAL A 252 -5.30 10.05 3.65
CA VAL A 252 -6.38 10.98 4.02
C VAL A 252 -7.06 11.57 2.78
N ALA A 253 -6.29 11.96 1.77
CA ALA A 253 -6.84 12.53 0.53
C ALA A 253 -7.67 11.51 -0.26
N ASP A 254 -7.25 10.25 -0.27
CA ASP A 254 -7.96 9.16 -0.97
C ASP A 254 -9.30 8.80 -0.29
N ILE A 255 -9.54 9.23 0.95
CA ILE A 255 -10.81 9.03 1.65
C ILE A 255 -11.86 10.01 1.09
N LYS A 256 -12.66 9.51 0.15
CA LYS A 256 -13.80 10.23 -0.48
C LYS A 256 -15.06 10.25 0.39
N ASP A 257 -14.90 10.41 1.70
CA ASP A 257 -16.01 10.44 2.65
C ASP A 257 -16.25 11.88 3.14
N ALA A 258 -17.47 12.37 2.93
CA ALA A 258 -17.87 13.72 3.32
C ALA A 258 -17.75 13.96 4.84
N GLN A 259 -17.93 12.94 5.67
CA GLN A 259 -17.74 13.04 7.13
C GLN A 259 -16.26 13.24 7.47
N VAL A 260 -15.37 12.57 6.75
CA VAL A 260 -13.92 12.71 6.92
C VAL A 260 -13.47 14.11 6.55
N ILE A 261 -14.03 14.67 5.47
CA ILE A 261 -13.80 16.07 5.11
C ILE A 261 -14.27 17.04 6.20
N LEU A 262 -15.45 16.81 6.78
CA LEU A 262 -15.94 17.64 7.89
C LEU A 262 -15.00 17.57 9.10
N LEU A 263 -14.49 16.38 9.44
CA LEU A 263 -13.51 16.22 10.51
C LEU A 263 -12.18 16.92 10.21
N LEU A 264 -11.70 16.89 8.96
CA LEU A 264 -10.51 17.64 8.54
C LEU A 264 -10.73 19.15 8.62
N LEU A 265 -11.93 19.63 8.24
CA LEU A 265 -12.33 21.02 8.34
C LEU A 265 -12.40 21.49 9.81
N GLU A 266 -13.03 20.70 10.68
CA GLU A 266 -13.08 20.97 12.12
C GLU A 266 -11.68 20.99 12.73
N ALA A 267 -10.83 20.02 12.37
CA ALA A 267 -9.45 19.97 12.83
C ALA A 267 -8.67 21.22 12.42
N PHE A 268 -8.83 21.69 11.18
CA PHE A 268 -8.21 22.92 10.67
C PHE A 268 -8.74 24.18 11.39
N GLN A 269 -10.04 24.23 11.68
CA GLN A 269 -10.67 25.36 12.39
C GLN A 269 -10.24 25.45 13.86
N GLN A 270 -9.93 24.33 14.51
CA GLN A 270 -9.47 24.25 15.90
C GLN A 270 -8.00 24.69 16.13
N GLY A 271 -7.41 25.46 15.22
CA GLY A 271 -6.08 26.05 15.41
C GLY A 271 -4.90 25.17 14.99
N ARG A 272 -5.15 24.03 14.33
CA ARG A 272 -4.11 23.17 13.74
C ARG A 272 -3.61 23.67 12.38
N GLN A 273 -3.68 24.98 12.13
CA GLN A 273 -3.28 25.60 10.85
C GLN A 273 -1.76 25.57 10.64
N GLU A 274 -0.99 25.44 11.72
CA GLU A 274 0.48 25.33 11.71
C GLU A 274 0.98 24.06 11.01
N TYR A 275 0.14 23.05 10.86
CA TYR A 275 0.50 21.83 10.14
C TYR A 275 0.34 22.06 8.64
N GLN A 276 1.41 22.48 7.97
CA GLN A 276 1.46 22.57 6.51
C GLN A 276 0.93 21.30 5.83
N SER A 277 1.21 20.14 6.41
CA SER A 277 0.72 18.84 5.95
C SER A 277 -0.81 18.72 6.03
N LEU A 278 -1.45 19.17 7.13
CA LEU A 278 -2.91 19.19 7.27
C LEU A 278 -3.55 20.08 6.21
N THR A 279 -2.99 21.26 5.97
CA THR A 279 -3.52 22.19 4.97
C THR A 279 -3.37 21.64 3.55
N ASN A 280 -2.26 20.95 3.25
CA ASN A 280 -2.08 20.22 1.99
C ASN A 280 -3.11 19.09 1.85
N ALA A 281 -3.31 18.29 2.91
CA ALA A 281 -4.28 17.18 2.93
C ALA A 281 -5.69 17.68 2.67
N LEU A 282 -6.10 18.69 3.44
CA LEU A 282 -7.40 19.30 3.37
C LEU A 282 -7.62 19.90 1.98
N THR A 283 -6.67 20.70 1.48
CA THR A 283 -6.79 21.31 0.16
C THR A 283 -6.94 20.24 -0.92
N LYS A 284 -6.12 19.18 -0.92
CA LYS A 284 -6.22 18.08 -1.88
C LYS A 284 -7.56 17.34 -1.77
N ALA A 285 -7.96 16.92 -0.57
CA ALA A 285 -9.20 16.19 -0.32
C ALA A 285 -10.45 17.01 -0.73
N LEU A 286 -10.48 18.30 -0.40
CA LEU A 286 -11.57 19.21 -0.79
C LEU A 286 -11.67 19.36 -2.31
N GLY A 287 -10.53 19.40 -3.01
CA GLY A 287 -10.47 19.46 -4.47
C GLY A 287 -10.99 18.20 -5.15
N GLU A 288 -10.76 17.02 -4.58
CA GLU A 288 -11.22 15.75 -5.13
C GLU A 288 -12.71 15.50 -4.93
N VAL A 289 -13.28 15.97 -3.81
CA VAL A 289 -14.70 15.78 -3.50
C VAL A 289 -15.58 16.82 -4.17
N GLY A 290 -15.06 18.02 -4.42
CA GLY A 290 -15.81 19.06 -5.16
C GLY A 290 -17.06 19.57 -4.42
N ASP A 291 -17.13 19.38 -3.10
CA ASP A 291 -18.27 19.80 -2.29
C ASP A 291 -18.31 21.33 -2.17
N VAL A 292 -19.41 21.95 -2.59
CA VAL A 292 -19.63 23.39 -2.53
C VAL A 292 -19.49 23.96 -1.10
N ARG A 293 -19.75 23.15 -0.07
CA ARG A 293 -19.60 23.52 1.35
C ARG A 293 -18.15 23.81 1.73
N ALA A 294 -17.19 23.35 0.94
CA ALA A 294 -15.77 23.62 1.13
C ALA A 294 -15.35 25.05 0.75
N ALA A 295 -16.14 25.74 -0.06
CA ALA A 295 -15.78 27.02 -0.65
C ALA A 295 -15.36 28.09 0.37
N PRO A 296 -16.08 28.32 1.49
CA PRO A 296 -15.66 29.30 2.49
C PRO A 296 -14.29 29.00 3.11
N THR A 297 -13.98 27.72 3.34
CA THR A 297 -12.68 27.32 3.90
C THR A 297 -11.56 27.49 2.89
N LEU A 298 -11.79 27.15 1.62
CA LEU A 298 -10.80 27.35 0.55
C LEU A 298 -10.52 28.84 0.30
N VAL A 299 -11.54 29.71 0.40
CA VAL A 299 -11.34 31.17 0.38
C VAL A 299 -10.48 31.62 1.56
N LYS A 300 -10.73 31.11 2.76
CA LYS A 300 -9.90 31.39 3.95
C LYS A 300 -8.44 30.98 3.72
N ILE A 301 -8.21 29.77 3.19
CA ILE A 301 -6.86 29.25 2.86
C ILE A 301 -6.19 30.14 1.79
N ALA A 302 -6.91 30.60 0.77
CA ALA A 302 -6.36 31.48 -0.26
C ALA A 302 -5.94 32.87 0.29
N ARG A 303 -6.65 33.37 1.31
CA ARG A 303 -6.41 34.67 1.95
C ARG A 303 -5.28 34.64 3.00
N ASP A 304 -4.97 33.47 3.54
CA ASP A 304 -3.97 33.33 4.61
C ASP A 304 -2.55 33.56 4.08
N LYS A 305 -1.91 34.64 4.55
CA LYS A 305 -0.57 35.06 4.12
C LYS A 305 0.56 34.24 4.75
N ASP A 306 0.28 33.53 5.85
CA ASP A 306 1.27 32.70 6.52
C ASP A 306 1.46 31.36 5.79
N LEU A 307 0.51 31.00 4.92
CA LEU A 307 0.59 29.82 4.07
C LEU A 307 1.46 30.06 2.83
N SER A 308 2.11 28.98 2.38
CA SER A 308 2.95 29.04 1.19
C SER A 308 2.11 29.40 -0.07
N PRO A 309 2.69 30.13 -1.04
CA PRO A 309 1.99 30.49 -2.27
C PRO A 309 1.42 29.29 -3.03
N LEU A 310 2.07 28.13 -2.94
CA LEU A 310 1.59 26.89 -3.55
C LEU A 310 0.25 26.43 -2.96
N VAL A 311 0.13 26.41 -1.63
CA VAL A 311 -1.11 26.02 -0.93
C VAL A 311 -2.26 26.95 -1.30
N ARG A 312 -1.99 28.26 -1.30
CA ARG A 312 -2.96 29.29 -1.65
C ARG A 312 -3.45 29.16 -3.09
N ARG A 313 -2.54 28.88 -4.05
CA ARG A 313 -2.89 28.59 -5.45
C ARG A 313 -3.74 27.33 -5.58
N ASN A 314 -3.36 26.24 -4.91
CA ASN A 314 -4.12 25.00 -4.94
C ASN A 314 -5.55 25.21 -4.41
N ALA A 315 -5.72 26.04 -3.37
CA ALA A 315 -7.04 26.38 -2.87
C ALA A 315 -7.90 27.11 -3.93
N ILE A 316 -7.32 28.07 -4.65
CA ILE A 316 -7.99 28.79 -5.75
C ILE A 316 -8.33 27.83 -6.91
N GLU A 317 -7.41 26.94 -7.29
CA GLU A 317 -7.67 25.92 -8.31
C GLU A 317 -8.84 25.01 -7.90
N ASN A 318 -8.94 24.66 -6.61
CA ASN A 318 -10.03 23.84 -6.12
C ASN A 318 -11.36 24.59 -6.04
N LEU A 319 -11.35 25.91 -5.75
CA LEU A 319 -12.53 26.76 -5.89
C LEU A 319 -13.08 26.74 -7.32
N ARG A 320 -12.18 26.73 -8.32
CA ARG A 320 -12.53 26.57 -9.73
C ARG A 320 -13.18 25.21 -10.01
N LYS A 321 -12.58 24.12 -9.51
CA LYS A 321 -13.11 22.74 -9.68
C LYS A 321 -14.48 22.53 -9.04
N ILE A 322 -14.72 23.13 -7.87
CA ILE A 322 -16.02 23.14 -7.19
C ILE A 322 -17.09 23.83 -8.04
N ASN A 323 -16.69 24.70 -8.98
CA ASN A 323 -17.57 25.41 -9.90
C ASN A 323 -18.66 26.22 -9.18
N ASN A 324 -18.25 27.00 -8.17
CA ASN A 324 -19.15 27.86 -7.39
C ASN A 324 -18.92 29.35 -7.70
N PRO A 325 -19.78 30.01 -8.51
CA PRO A 325 -19.63 31.41 -8.87
C PRO A 325 -19.63 32.40 -7.70
N ASN A 326 -20.16 32.01 -6.53
CA ASN A 326 -20.26 32.91 -5.38
C ASN A 326 -18.89 33.37 -4.85
N VAL A 327 -17.81 32.64 -5.17
CA VAL A 327 -16.45 32.98 -4.72
C VAL A 327 -15.76 34.02 -5.60
N VAL A 328 -16.37 34.42 -6.73
CA VAL A 328 -15.78 35.37 -7.68
C VAL A 328 -15.48 36.71 -7.01
N LEU A 329 -16.39 37.21 -6.18
CA LEU A 329 -16.18 38.46 -5.45
C LEU A 329 -15.03 38.33 -4.46
N ASP A 330 -14.97 37.23 -3.70
CA ASP A 330 -13.89 36.98 -2.74
C ASP A 330 -12.50 36.97 -3.41
N LEU A 331 -12.43 36.43 -4.63
CA LEU A 331 -11.22 36.33 -5.44
C LEU A 331 -10.82 37.67 -6.07
N ILE A 332 -11.78 38.49 -6.49
CA ILE A 332 -11.52 39.87 -6.94
C ILE A 332 -11.00 40.69 -5.77
N GLU A 333 -11.63 40.56 -4.60
CA GLU A 333 -11.20 41.25 -3.38
C GLU A 333 -9.77 40.92 -2.99
N LEU A 334 -9.35 39.67 -3.18
CA LEU A 334 -7.99 39.21 -2.91
C LEU A 334 -6.93 40.01 -3.68
N MET A 335 -7.26 40.55 -4.85
CA MET A 335 -6.34 41.31 -5.71
C MET A 335 -6.24 42.80 -5.37
N TYR A 336 -7.01 43.32 -4.41
CA TYR A 336 -6.76 44.66 -3.87
C TYR A 336 -5.51 44.75 -3.00
N ASP A 337 -4.89 43.62 -2.71
CA ASP A 337 -3.62 43.54 -2.00
C ASP A 337 -2.49 43.20 -2.98
N VAL A 338 -1.50 44.09 -3.06
CA VAL A 338 -0.38 43.98 -4.00
C VAL A 338 0.47 42.72 -3.75
N ASP A 339 0.55 42.23 -2.51
CA ASP A 339 1.32 41.03 -2.16
C ASP A 339 0.71 39.77 -2.78
N ASN A 340 -0.59 39.82 -3.09
CA ASN A 340 -1.32 38.68 -3.66
C ASN A 340 -1.16 38.58 -5.18
N TYR A 341 -0.40 39.47 -5.82
CA TYR A 341 -0.14 39.41 -7.26
C TYR A 341 0.53 38.08 -7.69
N ILE A 342 1.24 37.42 -6.77
CA ILE A 342 1.80 36.07 -6.95
C ILE A 342 0.75 34.98 -7.26
N LEU A 343 -0.52 35.26 -7.01
CA LEU A 343 -1.67 34.39 -7.24
C LEU A 343 -2.46 34.80 -8.50
N PHE A 344 -2.12 35.92 -9.14
CA PHE A 344 -2.92 36.55 -10.18
C PHE A 344 -3.31 35.60 -11.31
N ASP A 345 -2.38 34.79 -11.81
CA ASP A 345 -2.66 33.86 -12.91
C ASP A 345 -3.75 32.84 -12.57
N GLU A 346 -3.73 32.30 -11.34
CA GLU A 346 -4.70 31.30 -10.90
C GLU A 346 -6.05 31.93 -10.58
N VAL A 347 -6.03 33.13 -9.98
CA VAL A 347 -7.23 33.94 -9.75
C VAL A 347 -7.88 34.33 -11.09
N TYR A 348 -7.09 34.76 -12.07
CA TYR A 348 -7.57 35.14 -13.40
C TYR A 348 -8.27 33.98 -14.10
N ARG A 349 -7.66 32.78 -14.11
CA ARG A 349 -8.28 31.59 -14.70
C ARG A 349 -9.60 31.25 -14.02
N THR A 350 -9.62 31.30 -12.69
CA THR A 350 -10.81 30.98 -11.89
C THR A 350 -11.93 31.98 -12.09
N VAL A 351 -11.63 33.29 -12.02
CA VAL A 351 -12.62 34.36 -12.24
C VAL A 351 -13.13 34.35 -13.68
N LYS A 352 -12.26 34.06 -14.66
CA LYS A 352 -12.68 33.91 -16.06
C LYS A 352 -13.67 32.77 -16.24
N GLU A 353 -13.39 31.62 -15.63
CA GLU A 353 -14.23 30.42 -15.75
C GLU A 353 -15.57 30.58 -15.00
N LEU A 354 -15.55 31.15 -13.79
CA LEU A 354 -16.73 31.23 -12.92
C LEU A 354 -17.56 32.51 -13.08
N GLY A 355 -16.94 33.63 -13.45
CA GLY A 355 -17.55 34.98 -13.47
C GLY A 355 -17.60 35.66 -14.84
N GLY A 356 -16.93 35.10 -15.85
CA GLY A 356 -16.94 35.62 -17.22
C GLY A 356 -16.20 36.95 -17.42
N GLU A 357 -16.38 37.57 -18.58
CA GLU A 357 -15.59 38.73 -19.03
C GLU A 357 -15.78 39.99 -18.18
N GLU A 358 -16.98 40.24 -17.64
CA GLU A 358 -17.20 41.39 -16.75
C GLU A 358 -16.43 41.24 -15.43
N ALA A 359 -16.38 40.03 -14.87
CA ALA A 359 -15.61 39.77 -13.65
C ALA A 359 -14.09 39.93 -13.88
N ILE A 360 -13.59 39.61 -15.08
CA ILE A 360 -12.19 39.85 -15.46
C ILE A 360 -11.86 41.36 -15.49
N LYS A 361 -12.77 42.20 -15.98
CA LYS A 361 -12.56 43.65 -15.98
C LYS A 361 -12.41 44.16 -14.55
N SER A 362 -13.30 43.73 -13.66
CA SER A 362 -13.25 44.06 -12.22
C SER A 362 -11.95 43.55 -11.58
N LEU A 363 -11.53 42.32 -11.88
CA LEU A 363 -10.28 41.75 -11.39
C LEU A 363 -9.03 42.56 -11.79
N ARG A 364 -8.96 42.95 -13.07
CA ARG A 364 -7.86 43.78 -13.59
C ARG A 364 -7.86 45.17 -12.95
N ALA A 365 -9.03 45.76 -12.77
CA ALA A 365 -9.16 47.04 -12.09
C ALA A 365 -8.70 46.97 -10.63
N ALA A 366 -9.08 45.91 -9.90
CA ALA A 366 -8.63 45.68 -8.52
C ALA A 366 -7.10 45.56 -8.44
N SER A 367 -6.51 44.73 -9.29
CA SER A 367 -5.05 44.52 -9.34
C SER A 367 -4.29 45.80 -9.71
N ALA A 368 -4.80 46.57 -10.68
CA ALA A 368 -4.19 47.83 -11.10
C ALA A 368 -4.27 48.90 -10.00
N SER A 369 -5.38 48.95 -9.26
CA SER A 369 -5.53 49.84 -8.10
C SER A 369 -4.47 49.51 -7.04
N ALA A 370 -4.35 48.25 -6.65
CA ALA A 370 -3.40 47.80 -5.64
C ALA A 370 -1.94 48.14 -6.02
N GLN A 371 -1.57 47.92 -7.28
CA GLN A 371 -0.24 48.28 -7.79
C GLN A 371 0.03 49.79 -7.75
N LYS A 372 -0.96 50.59 -8.17
CA LYS A 372 -0.85 52.06 -8.13
C LYS A 372 -0.69 52.56 -6.70
N ASP A 373 -1.51 52.05 -5.78
CA ASP A 373 -1.47 52.43 -4.37
C ASP A 373 -0.10 52.06 -3.73
N ALA A 374 0.47 50.91 -4.10
CA ALA A 374 1.81 50.51 -3.66
C ALA A 374 2.90 51.46 -4.16
N VAL A 375 2.87 51.85 -5.44
CA VAL A 375 3.82 52.81 -6.04
C VAL A 375 3.71 54.19 -5.40
N ASP A 376 2.48 54.67 -5.18
CA ASP A 376 2.24 55.98 -4.57
C ASP A 376 2.68 55.99 -3.10
N ASN A 377 2.48 54.89 -2.36
CA ASN A 377 2.98 54.73 -0.99
C ASN A 377 4.51 54.65 -0.92
N GLN A 378 5.16 53.97 -1.86
CA GLN A 378 6.62 53.93 -1.94
C GLN A 378 7.20 55.34 -2.18
N LYS A 379 6.66 56.09 -3.13
CA LYS A 379 7.07 57.48 -3.40
C LYS A 379 6.88 58.38 -2.19
N ARG A 380 5.76 58.22 -1.45
CA ARG A 380 5.53 58.98 -0.20
C ARG A 380 6.62 58.70 0.83
N ARG A 381 6.99 57.43 1.05
CA ARG A 381 8.06 57.05 1.98
C ARG A 381 9.41 57.64 1.57
N GLU A 382 9.75 57.59 0.29
CA GLU A 382 10.97 58.18 -0.26
C GLU A 382 11.03 59.71 -0.08
N ILE A 383 9.89 60.41 -0.15
CA ILE A 383 9.79 61.86 0.07
C ILE A 383 9.83 62.22 1.57
N THR A 384 9.27 61.40 2.45
CA THR A 384 9.17 61.70 3.90
C THR A 384 10.39 61.29 4.73
N GLY A 385 11.35 60.55 4.17
CA GLY A 385 12.65 60.29 4.83
C GLY A 385 12.59 59.48 6.12
N PHE A 386 11.56 58.64 6.29
CA PHE A 386 11.43 57.65 7.38
C PHE A 386 11.31 56.25 6.80
#